data_AF-A0A6N9BEN0-F1
#
_entry.id   AF-A0A6N9BEN0-F1
#
_cell.length_a   1.000
_cell.length_b   1.000
_cell.length_c   1.000
_cell.angle_alpha   90.00
_cell.angle_beta   90.00
_cell.angle_gamma   90.00
#
_symmetry.space_group_name_H-M   'P 1'
#
loop_
_entity.id
_entity.type
_entity.pdbx_description
1 polymer ?
#
loop_
_entity_poly.entity_id
_entity_poly.type
_entity_poly.pdbx_seq_one_letter_code
_entity_poly.pdbx_strand_id
1 'polypeptide(L)'
;MTFMLTVGMGTLPPGVPGGSVVPTWRPGQAALARGRGAGAVRGPCIQALISAAPPDKPVAAMRCRFIQAFGTTLALASAVAMPAISAADAGRTEAEWLRLAVERLCPEPGLTGLDAQTALPGSWLLDETRRPDDGEPRRTVVRLLLPGTDELTVERRQFGGRLRQFLVSYAAHDGEGAWPSLQAIADGGCAIRSGRAIRREEGGRQYLDQLESDLRTLKWTETLQAPWPAGEDPGGVRVALVDSGLAYDLPLFRDRLARDGEGIPLGYDFWDLDPWPYDGDTARGPFLPIRHGTAVASVLAREAPDAALIPFRYPRPDMTRMAALVRRAAEAGARILAMPLGSRNPEDWRGVENALARHYILAVVSAGN
;
A
#
# COMPACT_ATOMS: atom_id res chain seq x y z
N MET A 1 34.62 14.88 -23.91
CA MET A 1 34.51 16.00 -22.95
C MET A 1 34.74 15.43 -21.57
N THR A 2 35.95 15.64 -21.05
CA THR A 2 36.46 15.09 -19.80
C THR A 2 36.31 16.17 -18.73
N PHE A 3 35.52 15.92 -17.68
CA PHE A 3 35.47 16.81 -16.52
C PHE A 3 36.36 16.23 -15.41
N MET A 4 37.51 16.87 -15.20
CA MET A 4 38.32 16.75 -13.99
C MET A 4 37.66 17.56 -12.87
N LEU A 5 37.50 16.95 -11.70
CA LEU A 5 37.07 17.61 -10.47
C LEU A 5 38.30 17.82 -9.57
N THR A 6 38.68 19.07 -9.37
CA THR A 6 39.74 19.51 -8.47
C THR A 6 39.21 19.59 -7.04
N VAL A 7 39.87 18.91 -6.11
CA VAL A 7 39.58 18.96 -4.67
C VAL A 7 40.38 20.12 -4.06
N GLY A 8 39.68 21.14 -3.56
CA GLY A 8 40.28 22.23 -2.78
C GLY A 8 40.29 21.89 -1.29
N MET A 9 41.48 21.70 -0.72
CA MET A 9 41.70 21.66 0.73
C MET A 9 41.56 23.06 1.33
N GLY A 10 40.61 23.24 2.24
CA GLY A 10 40.46 24.45 3.06
C GLY A 10 40.77 24.14 4.52
N THR A 11 41.79 24.82 5.05
CA THR A 11 42.27 24.77 6.45
C THR A 11 41.32 25.51 7.42
N LEU A 12 41.03 24.90 8.56
CA LEU A 12 40.30 25.49 9.70
C LEU A 12 41.24 26.28 10.64
N PRO A 13 40.80 27.40 11.25
CA PRO A 13 41.51 28.04 12.37
C PRO A 13 40.98 27.58 13.75
N PRO A 14 41.78 27.68 14.83
CA PRO A 14 41.47 27.07 16.12
C PRO A 14 40.88 28.04 17.18
N GLY A 15 39.99 27.50 18.03
CA GLY A 15 39.92 27.73 19.49
C GLY A 15 39.22 28.98 20.04
N VAL A 16 38.27 28.77 20.98
CA VAL A 16 38.15 29.37 22.35
C VAL A 16 36.81 28.90 22.98
N PRO A 17 36.69 28.74 24.32
CA PRO A 17 35.93 27.65 24.95
C PRO A 17 34.64 28.05 25.69
N GLY A 18 33.84 27.02 26.06
CA GLY A 18 33.16 26.91 27.35
C GLY A 18 31.91 27.75 27.60
N GLY A 19 30.73 27.12 27.57
CA GLY A 19 29.48 27.74 28.03
C GLY A 19 28.31 26.76 28.02
N SER A 20 28.18 25.98 29.08
CA SER A 20 27.00 25.16 29.38
C SER A 20 25.79 26.05 29.70
N VAL A 21 24.72 25.96 28.92
CA VAL A 21 23.41 26.51 29.30
C VAL A 21 22.37 25.40 29.14
N VAL A 22 21.92 24.89 30.29
CA VAL A 22 20.76 24.01 30.42
C VAL A 22 19.53 24.90 30.58
N PRO A 23 18.48 24.79 29.73
CA PRO A 23 17.21 25.43 30.03
C PRO A 23 16.34 24.46 30.82
N THR A 24 16.20 24.72 32.13
CA THR A 24 15.17 24.12 32.97
C THR A 24 13.81 24.71 32.62
N TRP A 25 12.90 23.89 32.09
CA TRP A 25 11.50 24.25 31.90
C TRP A 25 10.68 23.84 33.13
N ARG A 26 10.05 24.81 33.81
CA ARG A 26 9.03 24.60 34.84
C ARG A 26 7.69 25.12 34.30
N PRO A 27 6.60 24.34 34.32
CA PRO A 27 5.26 24.90 34.18
C PRO A 27 4.68 25.19 35.57
N GLY A 28 4.40 26.47 35.82
CA GLY A 28 3.59 26.96 36.91
C GLY A 28 2.09 26.90 36.58
N GLN A 29 1.30 26.63 37.60
CA GLN A 29 -0.15 26.62 37.63
C GLN A 29 -0.75 28.04 37.56
N ALA A 30 -1.86 28.20 36.82
CA ALA A 30 -3.02 29.06 37.14
C ALA A 30 -4.10 28.79 36.06
N ALA A 31 -5.22 28.14 36.36
CA ALA A 31 -6.41 28.63 37.06
C ALA A 31 -7.42 29.42 36.17
N LEU A 32 -8.53 28.73 35.87
CA LEU A 32 -9.93 29.15 35.98
C LEU A 32 -10.43 30.49 35.38
N ALA A 33 -11.32 30.38 34.37
CA ALA A 33 -12.65 31.03 34.30
C ALA A 33 -13.45 30.36 33.16
N ARG A 34 -14.43 29.47 33.44
CA ARG A 34 -15.87 29.68 33.75
C ARG A 34 -16.77 30.21 32.60
N GLY A 35 -17.64 29.31 32.14
CA GLY A 35 -19.06 29.55 31.81
C GLY A 35 -19.35 29.75 30.31
N ARG A 36 -20.43 29.25 29.70
CA ARG A 36 -21.64 28.47 30.02
C ARG A 36 -22.11 27.90 28.65
N GLY A 37 -22.86 26.83 28.46
CA GLY A 37 -23.56 25.90 29.34
C GLY A 37 -24.49 24.98 28.53
N ALA A 38 -25.19 24.10 29.26
CA ALA A 38 -26.35 23.26 28.89
C ALA A 38 -26.07 22.09 27.91
N GLY A 39 -26.50 20.85 28.16
CA GLY A 39 -27.34 20.31 29.22
C GLY A 39 -27.22 18.78 29.32
N ALA A 40 -27.56 18.28 30.51
CA ALA A 40 -27.67 16.88 30.90
C ALA A 40 -28.71 16.14 30.03
N VAL A 41 -28.76 14.81 29.96
CA VAL A 41 -29.28 13.92 31.02
C VAL A 41 -28.63 12.53 30.97
N ARG A 42 -28.55 11.97 32.18
CA ARG A 42 -27.92 10.75 32.68
C ARG A 42 -28.43 9.44 32.06
N GLY A 43 -27.55 8.43 32.03
CA GLY A 43 -27.88 7.00 31.99
C GLY A 43 -28.50 6.50 33.32
N PRO A 44 -28.38 5.20 33.72
CA PRO A 44 -27.20 4.35 33.53
C PRO A 44 -27.45 2.86 33.18
N CYS A 45 -26.34 2.20 32.82
CA CYS A 45 -25.89 0.83 33.11
C CYS A 45 -26.91 -0.31 33.34
N ILE A 46 -26.66 -1.47 32.73
CA ILE A 46 -26.02 -2.64 33.38
C ILE A 46 -25.73 -3.77 32.38
N GLN A 47 -24.63 -4.47 32.67
CA GLN A 47 -23.98 -5.62 32.04
C GLN A 47 -24.83 -6.87 31.73
N ALA A 48 -24.38 -7.56 30.67
CA ALA A 48 -24.01 -8.99 30.55
C ALA A 48 -25.03 -10.14 30.73
N LEU A 49 -25.02 -11.08 29.75
CA LEU A 49 -24.73 -12.53 29.87
C LEU A 49 -25.23 -13.25 28.59
N ILE A 50 -24.34 -13.86 27.79
CA ILE A 50 -24.09 -15.33 27.70
C ILE A 50 -25.37 -16.17 27.49
N SER A 51 -25.56 -16.75 26.30
CA SER A 51 -25.50 -18.21 26.04
C SER A 51 -26.40 -18.70 24.90
N ALA A 52 -25.82 -19.57 24.07
CA ALA A 52 -26.38 -20.79 23.49
C ALA A 52 -27.65 -20.74 22.59
N ALA A 53 -27.42 -20.99 21.28
CA ALA A 53 -28.28 -21.89 20.48
C ALA A 53 -28.02 -23.35 20.94
N PRO A 54 -28.91 -24.37 20.75
CA PRO A 54 -29.36 -24.85 19.42
C PRO A 54 -30.79 -25.49 19.46
N PRO A 55 -31.16 -26.50 18.64
CA PRO A 55 -31.85 -26.40 17.35
C PRO A 55 -33.22 -27.13 17.33
N ASP A 56 -33.78 -27.31 16.13
CA ASP A 56 -34.81 -28.30 15.75
C ASP A 56 -36.30 -27.97 15.98
N LYS A 57 -37.01 -27.56 14.91
CA LYS A 57 -38.03 -28.37 14.18
C LYS A 57 -38.93 -27.52 13.26
N PRO A 58 -39.49 -28.13 12.20
CA PRO A 58 -40.15 -27.44 11.10
C PRO A 58 -41.62 -27.14 11.43
N VAL A 59 -42.12 -25.98 11.00
CA VAL A 59 -43.57 -25.71 11.01
C VAL A 59 -44.08 -25.72 9.58
N ALA A 60 -45.13 -26.52 9.44
CA ALA A 60 -45.85 -26.87 8.24
C ALA A 60 -46.46 -25.68 7.49
N ALA A 61 -46.64 -25.95 6.20
CA ALA A 61 -47.46 -25.24 5.24
C ALA A 61 -48.79 -24.74 5.81
N MET A 62 -49.01 -23.42 5.70
CA MET A 62 -50.34 -22.84 5.79
C MET A 62 -50.74 -22.34 4.40
N ARG A 63 -51.64 -23.09 3.77
CA ARG A 63 -52.34 -22.72 2.54
C ARG A 63 -53.28 -21.56 2.84
N CYS A 64 -52.96 -20.36 2.35
CA CYS A 64 -53.95 -19.30 2.16
C CYS A 64 -54.42 -19.32 0.70
N ARG A 65 -55.65 -19.80 0.51
CA ARG A 65 -56.44 -19.56 -0.71
C ARG A 65 -56.79 -18.07 -0.72
N PHE A 66 -56.35 -17.34 -1.74
CA PHE A 66 -56.93 -16.05 -2.08
C PHE A 66 -57.55 -16.09 -3.47
N ILE A 67 -58.70 -15.45 -3.52
CA ILE A 67 -59.75 -15.46 -4.52
C ILE A 67 -59.30 -14.74 -5.79
N GLN A 68 -59.65 -15.31 -6.94
CA GLN A 68 -59.55 -14.68 -8.26
C GLN A 68 -60.38 -13.40 -8.31
N ALA A 69 -59.77 -12.29 -8.72
CA ALA A 69 -60.47 -11.16 -9.30
C ALA A 69 -59.79 -10.80 -10.62
N PHE A 70 -60.57 -10.88 -11.69
CA PHE A 70 -60.22 -10.48 -13.05
C PHE A 70 -59.85 -8.99 -13.09
N GLY A 71 -58.67 -8.70 -13.65
CA GLY A 71 -58.25 -7.35 -14.01
C GLY A 71 -57.31 -7.44 -15.21
N THR A 72 -57.86 -7.36 -16.41
CA THR A 72 -57.12 -7.23 -17.66
C THR A 72 -56.48 -5.84 -17.71
N THR A 73 -55.26 -5.72 -17.18
CA THR A 73 -54.40 -4.55 -17.40
C THR A 73 -53.37 -4.91 -18.47
N LEU A 74 -53.49 -4.26 -19.62
CA LEU A 74 -52.55 -4.37 -20.73
C LEU A 74 -51.22 -3.73 -20.29
N ALA A 75 -50.31 -4.53 -19.73
CA ALA A 75 -48.96 -4.09 -19.43
C ALA A 75 -48.17 -4.02 -20.75
N LEU A 76 -47.90 -2.80 -21.23
CA LEU A 76 -46.80 -2.57 -22.16
C LEU A 76 -45.52 -2.97 -21.44
N ALA A 77 -45.03 -4.17 -21.72
CA ALA A 77 -43.67 -4.56 -21.39
C ALA A 77 -42.73 -3.76 -22.28
N SER A 78 -42.30 -2.59 -21.79
CA SER A 78 -41.08 -1.96 -22.26
C SER A 78 -39.94 -2.91 -21.94
N ALA A 79 -39.59 -3.77 -22.90
CA ALA A 79 -38.35 -4.51 -22.86
C ALA A 79 -37.22 -3.49 -22.86
N VAL A 80 -36.70 -3.17 -21.68
CA VAL A 80 -35.38 -2.58 -21.54
C VAL A 80 -34.45 -3.61 -22.14
N ALA A 81 -34.00 -3.35 -23.36
CA ALA A 81 -32.93 -4.12 -23.98
C ALA A 81 -31.69 -3.90 -23.10
N MET A 82 -31.46 -4.80 -22.15
CA MET A 82 -30.14 -4.99 -21.60
C MET A 82 -29.23 -5.22 -22.80
N PRO A 83 -28.19 -4.40 -23.03
CA PRO A 83 -27.27 -4.63 -24.13
C PRO A 83 -26.76 -6.06 -23.94
N ALA A 84 -27.06 -6.92 -24.93
CA ALA A 84 -26.53 -8.26 -24.94
C ALA A 84 -25.01 -8.12 -24.88
N ILE A 85 -24.41 -8.60 -23.79
CA ILE A 85 -22.96 -8.80 -23.70
C ILE A 85 -22.64 -9.69 -24.90
N SER A 86 -22.03 -9.10 -25.92
CA SER A 86 -21.63 -9.84 -27.11
C SER A 86 -20.72 -10.97 -26.65
N ALA A 87 -20.98 -12.20 -27.11
CA ALA A 87 -20.11 -13.34 -26.83
C ALA A 87 -18.64 -13.10 -27.27
N ALA A 88 -18.39 -12.08 -28.09
CA ALA A 88 -17.05 -11.65 -28.48
C ALA A 88 -16.23 -11.00 -27.35
N ASP A 89 -16.86 -10.49 -26.29
CA ASP A 89 -16.14 -9.77 -25.21
C ASP A 89 -15.89 -10.64 -23.97
N ALA A 90 -16.56 -11.79 -23.85
CA ALA A 90 -16.39 -12.74 -22.74
C ALA A 90 -15.14 -13.64 -22.86
N GLY A 91 -14.32 -13.47 -23.90
CA GLY A 91 -13.16 -14.33 -24.20
C GLY A 91 -11.84 -13.59 -24.42
N ARG A 92 -11.78 -12.28 -24.17
CA ARG A 92 -10.54 -11.50 -24.31
C ARG A 92 -9.58 -11.81 -23.15
N THR A 93 -8.33 -12.03 -23.49
CA THR A 93 -7.22 -12.09 -22.53
C THR A 93 -6.93 -10.72 -21.91
N GLU A 94 -6.24 -10.69 -20.77
CA GLU A 94 -5.83 -9.45 -20.09
C GLU A 94 -5.10 -8.48 -21.03
N ALA A 95 -4.15 -9.01 -21.82
CA ALA A 95 -3.36 -8.22 -22.75
C ALA A 95 -4.20 -7.66 -23.92
N GLU A 96 -5.29 -8.35 -24.31
CA GLU A 96 -6.21 -7.84 -25.34
C GLU A 96 -7.08 -6.71 -24.81
N TRP A 97 -7.54 -6.80 -23.55
CA TRP A 97 -8.24 -5.70 -22.88
C TRP A 97 -7.37 -4.45 -22.76
N LEU A 98 -6.11 -4.62 -22.35
CA LEU A 98 -5.16 -3.50 -22.23
C LEU A 98 -4.91 -2.82 -23.58
N ARG A 99 -4.68 -3.60 -24.65
CA ARG A 99 -4.49 -3.04 -26.00
C ARG A 99 -5.74 -2.31 -26.49
N LEU A 100 -6.91 -2.91 -26.32
CA LEU A 100 -8.18 -2.29 -26.70
C LEU A 100 -8.37 -0.95 -25.96
N ALA A 101 -8.12 -0.91 -24.66
CA ALA A 101 -8.22 0.31 -23.87
C ALA A 101 -7.23 1.39 -24.31
N VAL A 102 -5.97 1.04 -24.60
CA VAL A 102 -5.01 2.00 -25.16
C VAL A 102 -5.49 2.52 -26.51
N GLU A 103 -5.89 1.63 -27.42
CA GLU A 103 -6.36 2.00 -28.77
C GLU A 103 -7.58 2.93 -28.74
N ARG A 104 -8.56 2.62 -27.90
CA ARG A 104 -9.86 3.31 -27.87
C ARG A 104 -9.88 4.55 -26.99
N LEU A 105 -9.14 4.56 -25.89
CA LEU A 105 -9.28 5.58 -24.85
C LEU A 105 -8.12 6.56 -24.80
N CYS A 106 -6.92 6.16 -25.23
CA CYS A 106 -5.76 7.06 -25.21
C CYS A 106 -5.95 8.28 -26.13
N PRO A 107 -6.43 8.13 -27.38
CA PRO A 107 -6.60 9.26 -28.30
C PRO A 107 -7.63 10.29 -27.84
N GLU A 108 -8.57 9.90 -26.97
CA GLU A 108 -9.69 10.73 -26.56
C GLU A 108 -9.25 11.96 -25.73
N PRO A 109 -9.40 13.18 -26.27
CA PRO A 109 -9.07 14.39 -25.55
C PRO A 109 -10.10 14.62 -24.44
N GLY A 110 -9.65 14.64 -23.19
CA GLY A 110 -10.54 14.92 -22.07
C GLY A 110 -11.41 13.73 -21.63
N LEU A 111 -11.00 12.49 -21.97
CA LEU A 111 -11.63 11.23 -21.55
C LEU A 111 -12.35 11.32 -20.20
N THR A 112 -13.66 11.08 -20.22
CA THR A 112 -14.48 10.87 -19.04
C THR A 112 -14.73 9.37 -18.79
N GLY A 113 -15.19 9.02 -17.59
CA GLY A 113 -15.56 7.65 -17.27
C GLY A 113 -16.71 7.11 -18.15
N LEU A 114 -17.67 7.96 -18.52
CA LEU A 114 -18.78 7.59 -19.40
C LEU A 114 -18.30 7.37 -20.85
N ASP A 115 -17.35 8.18 -21.33
CA ASP A 115 -16.72 7.95 -22.64
C ASP A 115 -15.98 6.61 -22.64
N ALA A 116 -15.24 6.33 -21.55
CA ALA A 116 -14.52 5.07 -21.39
C ALA A 116 -15.46 3.86 -21.36
N GLN A 117 -16.57 3.95 -20.63
CA GLN A 117 -17.60 2.91 -20.60
C GLN A 117 -18.22 2.68 -21.98
N THR A 118 -18.50 3.76 -22.72
CA THR A 118 -19.09 3.69 -24.06
C THR A 118 -18.13 3.05 -25.07
N ALA A 119 -16.84 3.37 -24.96
CA ALA A 119 -15.82 2.92 -25.89
C ALA A 119 -15.32 1.49 -25.60
N LEU A 120 -15.57 0.94 -24.41
CA LEU A 120 -15.24 -0.43 -24.02
C LEU A 120 -16.52 -1.25 -23.82
N PRO A 121 -16.95 -2.04 -24.82
CA PRO A 121 -18.21 -2.77 -24.78
C PRO A 121 -18.34 -3.68 -23.55
N GLY A 122 -19.52 -3.64 -22.93
CA GLY A 122 -19.85 -4.46 -21.76
C GLY A 122 -19.15 -4.05 -20.47
N SER A 123 -18.32 -2.99 -20.49
CA SER A 123 -17.76 -2.43 -19.27
C SER A 123 -18.77 -1.54 -18.54
N TRP A 124 -18.51 -1.30 -17.24
CA TRP A 124 -19.31 -0.41 -16.40
C TRP A 124 -18.41 0.51 -15.57
N LEU A 125 -18.73 1.80 -15.50
CA LEU A 125 -18.00 2.77 -14.70
C LEU A 125 -18.18 2.50 -13.21
N LEU A 126 -17.07 2.23 -12.51
CA LEU A 126 -17.03 2.06 -11.06
C LEU A 126 -16.71 3.37 -10.35
N ASP A 127 -15.67 4.07 -10.82
CA ASP A 127 -15.19 5.29 -10.19
C ASP A 127 -14.46 6.18 -11.21
N GLU A 128 -14.50 7.49 -10.97
CA GLU A 128 -13.71 8.47 -11.69
C GLU A 128 -13.15 9.52 -10.71
N THR A 129 -11.82 9.59 -10.65
CA THR A 129 -11.12 10.61 -9.86
C THR A 129 -10.36 11.54 -10.79
N ARG A 130 -10.56 12.85 -10.62
CA ARG A 130 -9.76 13.90 -11.28
C ARG A 130 -9.05 14.70 -10.21
N ARG A 131 -7.72 14.78 -10.31
CA ARG A 131 -6.91 15.70 -9.50
C ARG A 131 -6.46 16.85 -10.38
N PRO A 132 -7.09 18.03 -10.30
CA PRO A 132 -6.54 19.25 -10.86
C PRO A 132 -5.42 19.76 -9.95
N ASP A 133 -4.42 20.42 -10.53
CA ASP A 133 -3.76 21.53 -9.84
C ASP A 133 -3.15 22.49 -10.86
N ASP A 134 -3.11 23.77 -10.50
CA ASP A 134 -2.41 24.78 -11.31
C ASP A 134 -0.90 24.57 -11.15
N GLY A 135 -0.24 24.17 -12.25
CA GLY A 135 1.22 23.97 -12.29
C GLY A 135 1.69 22.52 -12.15
N GLU A 136 0.83 21.58 -11.70
CA GLU A 136 1.16 20.15 -11.60
C GLU A 136 0.54 19.32 -12.74
N PRO A 137 1.04 18.09 -12.99
CA PRO A 137 0.42 17.20 -13.97
C PRO A 137 -1.02 16.84 -13.57
N ARG A 138 -2.00 17.20 -14.42
CA ARG A 138 -3.38 16.77 -14.29
C ARG A 138 -3.45 15.24 -14.39
N ARG A 139 -4.01 14.60 -13.35
CA ARG A 139 -4.22 13.16 -13.29
C ARG A 139 -5.72 12.84 -13.33
N THR A 140 -6.12 12.03 -14.30
CA THR A 140 -7.47 11.43 -14.36
C THR A 140 -7.32 9.93 -14.19
N VAL A 141 -8.09 9.34 -13.27
CA VAL A 141 -8.16 7.89 -13.06
C VAL A 141 -9.61 7.46 -13.27
N VAL A 142 -9.83 6.49 -14.15
CA VAL A 142 -11.12 5.87 -14.42
C VAL A 142 -11.01 4.39 -14.08
N ARG A 143 -11.94 3.88 -13.27
CA ARG A 143 -12.04 2.46 -12.95
C ARG A 143 -13.30 1.88 -13.58
N LEU A 144 -13.16 0.77 -14.28
CA LEU A 144 -14.23 0.09 -14.97
C LEU A 144 -14.30 -1.37 -14.50
N LEU A 145 -15.51 -1.88 -14.33
CA LEU A 145 -15.79 -3.30 -14.25
C LEU A 145 -15.88 -3.83 -15.69
N LEU A 146 -15.21 -4.94 -15.99
CA LEU A 146 -15.27 -5.62 -17.28
C LEU A 146 -16.38 -6.69 -17.28
N PRO A 147 -16.78 -7.23 -18.45
CA PRO A 147 -17.66 -8.39 -18.52
C PRO A 147 -17.11 -9.55 -17.67
N GLY A 148 -17.95 -10.08 -16.78
CA GLY A 148 -17.52 -11.02 -15.74
C GLY A 148 -17.39 -10.29 -14.41
N THR A 149 -16.18 -10.19 -13.86
CA THR A 149 -15.90 -9.58 -12.56
C THR A 149 -14.57 -8.85 -12.47
N ASP A 150 -13.79 -8.85 -13.57
CA ASP A 150 -12.45 -8.26 -13.59
C ASP A 150 -12.52 -6.74 -13.69
N GLU A 151 -11.47 -6.06 -13.24
CA GLU A 151 -11.41 -4.60 -13.24
C GLU A 151 -10.33 -4.07 -14.19
N LEU A 152 -10.64 -2.94 -14.82
CA LEU A 152 -9.71 -2.17 -15.62
C LEU A 152 -9.56 -0.77 -15.01
N THR A 153 -8.33 -0.38 -14.69
CA THR A 153 -8.02 0.98 -14.25
C THR A 153 -7.23 1.71 -15.32
N VAL A 154 -7.77 2.83 -15.80
CA VAL A 154 -7.15 3.72 -16.77
C VAL A 154 -6.66 4.97 -16.06
N GLU A 155 -5.39 5.30 -16.20
CA GLU A 155 -4.81 6.51 -15.65
C GLU A 155 -4.19 7.37 -16.76
N ARG A 156 -4.63 8.63 -16.83
CA ARG A 156 -4.13 9.66 -17.74
C ARG A 156 -3.33 10.68 -16.96
N ARG A 157 -2.09 10.93 -17.36
CA ARG A 157 -1.26 12.03 -16.84
C ARG A 157 -0.99 13.04 -17.93
N GLN A 158 -1.43 14.28 -17.70
CA GLN A 158 -1.27 15.38 -18.64
C GLN A 158 -0.46 16.51 -18.00
N PHE A 159 0.35 17.21 -18.79
CA PHE A 159 1.07 18.40 -18.33
C PHE A 159 1.00 19.48 -19.42
N GLY A 160 0.55 20.69 -19.05
CA GLY A 160 0.29 21.76 -20.02
C GLY A 160 -0.72 21.35 -21.10
N GLY A 161 -1.77 20.62 -20.73
CA GLY A 161 -2.80 20.10 -21.64
C GLY A 161 -2.37 18.91 -22.52
N ARG A 162 -1.09 18.54 -22.54
CA ARG A 162 -0.58 17.44 -23.37
C ARG A 162 -0.53 16.14 -22.58
N LEU A 163 -1.01 15.05 -23.17
CA LEU A 163 -0.85 13.70 -22.63
C LEU A 163 0.64 13.34 -22.57
N ARG A 164 1.10 12.91 -21.40
CA ARG A 164 2.48 12.48 -21.16
C ARG A 164 2.57 10.98 -20.97
N GLN A 165 1.62 10.42 -20.25
CA GLN A 165 1.58 9.00 -19.94
C GLN A 165 0.13 8.53 -19.88
N PHE A 166 -0.10 7.34 -20.39
CA PHE A 166 -1.37 6.63 -20.36
C PHE A 166 -1.12 5.21 -19.81
N LEU A 167 -1.64 4.93 -18.64
CA LEU A 167 -1.48 3.64 -17.97
C LEU A 167 -2.80 2.89 -18.00
N VAL A 168 -2.77 1.61 -18.32
CA VAL A 168 -3.93 0.74 -18.22
C VAL A 168 -3.54 -0.47 -17.37
N SER A 169 -4.26 -0.71 -16.28
CA SER A 169 -3.99 -1.81 -15.37
C SER A 169 -5.20 -2.75 -15.34
N TYR A 170 -4.93 -4.05 -15.46
CA TYR A 170 -5.88 -5.14 -15.28
C TYR A 170 -5.80 -5.67 -13.86
N ALA A 171 -6.94 -5.93 -13.25
CA ALA A 171 -7.03 -6.72 -12.04
C ALA A 171 -7.99 -7.88 -12.25
N ALA A 172 -7.48 -9.10 -12.12
CA ALA A 172 -8.26 -10.32 -12.21
C ALA A 172 -8.95 -10.58 -10.88
N HIS A 173 -10.21 -10.99 -10.91
CA HIS A 173 -10.95 -11.33 -9.71
C HIS A 173 -10.73 -12.81 -9.35
N ASP A 174 -10.20 -13.09 -8.15
CA ASP A 174 -9.92 -14.45 -7.68
C ASP A 174 -10.91 -14.96 -6.62
N GLY A 175 -12.07 -14.31 -6.50
CA GLY A 175 -13.15 -14.66 -5.57
C GLY A 175 -12.99 -14.06 -4.17
N GLU A 176 -11.78 -13.66 -3.79
CA GLU A 176 -11.51 -12.91 -2.55
C GLU A 176 -11.38 -11.40 -2.81
N GLY A 177 -11.02 -11.02 -4.03
CA GLY A 177 -10.94 -9.63 -4.45
C GLY A 177 -10.39 -9.48 -5.87
N ALA A 178 -10.29 -8.23 -6.33
CA ALA A 178 -9.59 -7.91 -7.56
C ALA A 178 -8.08 -7.83 -7.29
N TRP A 179 -7.29 -8.66 -7.96
CA TRP A 179 -5.85 -8.73 -7.85
C TRP A 179 -5.16 -8.13 -9.09
N PRO A 180 -4.27 -7.14 -8.96
CA PRO A 180 -3.57 -6.55 -10.09
C PRO A 180 -2.64 -7.58 -10.77
N SER A 181 -2.85 -7.87 -12.05
CA SER A 181 -2.08 -8.88 -12.77
C SER A 181 -1.20 -8.31 -13.88
N LEU A 182 -1.70 -7.35 -14.67
CA LEU A 182 -0.99 -6.81 -15.83
C LEU A 182 -1.23 -5.30 -15.99
N GLN A 183 -0.20 -4.56 -16.41
CA GLN A 183 -0.27 -3.14 -16.73
C GLN A 183 0.40 -2.85 -18.07
N ALA A 184 -0.24 -2.04 -18.91
CA ALA A 184 0.35 -1.44 -20.09
C ALA A 184 0.73 0.01 -19.82
N ILE A 185 1.91 0.41 -20.31
CA ILE A 185 2.45 1.76 -20.20
C ILE A 185 2.56 2.32 -21.61
N ALA A 186 1.65 3.23 -21.97
CA ALA A 186 1.66 3.94 -23.24
C ALA A 186 2.12 5.40 -23.06
N ASP A 187 2.72 5.94 -24.12
CA ASP A 187 3.16 7.35 -24.16
C ASP A 187 2.05 8.28 -24.68
N GLY A 188 2.37 9.57 -24.80
CA GLY A 188 1.44 10.58 -25.34
C GLY A 188 1.04 10.38 -26.81
N GLY A 189 1.72 9.48 -27.54
CA GLY A 189 1.35 9.06 -28.90
C GLY A 189 0.51 7.78 -28.91
N CYS A 190 0.05 7.30 -27.75
CA CYS A 190 -0.77 6.10 -27.59
C CYS A 190 -0.09 4.81 -28.05
N ALA A 191 1.24 4.81 -28.14
CA ALA A 191 2.02 3.61 -28.38
C ALA A 191 2.40 2.97 -27.04
N ILE A 192 2.09 1.69 -26.86
CA ILE A 192 2.57 0.91 -25.71
C ILE A 192 4.09 0.84 -25.82
N ARG A 193 4.78 1.29 -24.77
CA ARG A 193 6.24 1.27 -24.68
C ARG A 193 6.76 0.10 -23.86
N SER A 194 5.99 -0.34 -22.88
CA SER A 194 6.31 -1.49 -22.05
C SER A 194 5.08 -1.99 -21.29
N GLY A 195 5.21 -3.17 -20.69
CA GLY A 195 4.23 -3.72 -19.76
C GLY A 195 4.84 -4.07 -18.41
N ARG A 196 4.01 -4.27 -17.39
CA ARG A 196 4.40 -4.83 -16.09
C ARG A 196 3.41 -5.91 -15.69
N ALA A 197 3.89 -7.07 -15.28
CA ALA A 197 3.04 -8.14 -14.77
C ALA A 197 3.42 -8.51 -13.34
N ILE A 198 2.42 -8.75 -12.49
CA ILE A 198 2.64 -9.29 -11.15
C ILE A 198 2.34 -10.77 -11.20
N ARG A 199 3.36 -11.58 -10.91
CA ARG A 199 3.26 -13.04 -10.93
C ARG A 199 3.39 -13.58 -9.52
N ARG A 200 2.44 -14.42 -9.13
CA ARG A 200 2.45 -15.17 -7.86
C ARG A 200 2.96 -16.58 -8.13
N GLU A 201 3.79 -17.09 -7.23
CA GLU A 201 4.21 -18.49 -7.19
C GLU A 201 3.75 -19.14 -5.88
N GLU A 202 3.79 -20.47 -5.84
CA GLU A 202 3.52 -21.21 -4.61
C GLU A 202 4.47 -20.77 -3.47
N GLY A 203 3.98 -20.83 -2.23
CA GLY A 203 4.76 -20.44 -1.05
C GLY A 203 4.87 -18.93 -0.83
N GLY A 204 4.03 -18.12 -1.47
CA GLY A 204 3.90 -16.68 -1.20
C GLY A 204 4.94 -15.79 -1.88
N ARG A 205 5.71 -16.35 -2.83
CA ARG A 205 6.62 -15.58 -3.67
C ARG A 205 5.84 -14.73 -4.67
N GLN A 206 6.28 -13.49 -4.84
CA GLN A 206 5.71 -12.57 -5.81
C GLN A 206 6.80 -11.86 -6.59
N TYR A 207 6.57 -11.65 -7.88
CA TYR A 207 7.50 -11.03 -8.80
C TYR A 207 6.82 -9.91 -9.58
N LEU A 208 7.58 -8.87 -9.91
CA LEU A 208 7.21 -7.85 -10.89
C LEU A 208 8.06 -8.09 -12.14
N ASP A 209 7.42 -8.57 -13.18
CA ASP A 209 8.01 -8.79 -14.48
C ASP A 209 7.87 -7.50 -15.31
N GLN A 210 8.99 -6.93 -15.75
CA GLN A 210 9.00 -5.85 -16.73
C GLN A 210 8.97 -6.46 -18.13
N LEU A 211 7.95 -6.11 -18.90
CA LEU A 211 7.69 -6.65 -20.23
C LEU A 211 7.99 -5.63 -21.33
N GLU A 212 8.23 -6.11 -22.55
CA GLU A 212 8.28 -5.31 -23.77
C GLU A 212 6.90 -4.75 -24.15
N SER A 213 6.85 -3.95 -25.24
CA SER A 213 5.61 -3.34 -25.74
C SER A 213 4.54 -4.34 -26.19
N ASP A 214 4.92 -5.60 -26.41
CA ASP A 214 4.00 -6.68 -26.73
C ASP A 214 3.27 -7.24 -25.50
N LEU A 215 3.56 -6.75 -24.28
CA LEU A 215 2.99 -7.22 -23.02
C LEU A 215 3.19 -8.73 -22.77
N ARG A 216 4.21 -9.34 -23.38
CA ARG A 216 4.47 -10.78 -23.29
C ARG A 216 5.96 -11.09 -23.12
N THR A 217 6.82 -10.43 -23.89
CA THR A 217 8.26 -10.67 -23.86
C THR A 217 8.86 -10.10 -22.58
N LEU A 218 9.44 -10.96 -21.74
CA LEU A 218 10.09 -10.57 -20.49
C LEU A 218 11.40 -9.82 -20.78
N LYS A 219 11.56 -8.63 -20.18
CA LYS A 219 12.82 -7.87 -20.18
C LYS A 219 13.67 -8.21 -18.96
N TRP A 220 13.06 -8.14 -17.78
CA TRP A 220 13.70 -8.47 -16.50
C TRP A 220 12.63 -8.62 -15.41
N THR A 221 13.03 -9.18 -14.27
CA THR A 221 12.16 -9.47 -13.13
C THR A 221 12.77 -8.92 -11.84
N GLU A 222 11.95 -8.34 -10.97
CA GLU A 222 12.28 -8.13 -9.55
C GLU A 222 11.37 -8.94 -8.63
N THR A 223 11.89 -9.28 -7.46
CA THR A 223 11.12 -9.87 -6.37
C THR A 223 10.28 -8.78 -5.68
N LEU A 224 8.96 -8.94 -5.63
CA LEU A 224 8.07 -8.11 -4.81
C LEU A 224 7.94 -8.65 -3.40
N GLN A 225 7.98 -9.97 -3.25
CA GLN A 225 7.86 -10.67 -1.98
C GLN A 225 8.55 -12.02 -2.08
N ALA A 226 9.19 -12.44 -0.99
CA ALA A 226 9.80 -13.75 -0.88
C ALA A 226 9.58 -14.32 0.53
N PRO A 227 9.49 -15.63 0.72
CA PRO A 227 9.58 -16.21 2.05
C PRO A 227 10.99 -15.98 2.62
N TRP A 228 11.10 -16.05 3.94
CA TRP A 228 12.39 -15.95 4.62
C TRP A 228 13.39 -16.98 4.09
N PRO A 229 14.65 -16.57 3.82
CA PRO A 229 15.72 -17.53 3.58
C PRO A 229 15.99 -18.35 4.85
N ALA A 230 16.47 -19.58 4.69
CA ALA A 230 17.06 -20.34 5.80
C ALA A 230 18.34 -19.65 6.30
N GLY A 231 18.69 -19.88 7.58
CA GLY A 231 19.90 -19.35 8.19
C GLY A 231 19.87 -19.47 9.72
N GLU A 232 20.96 -19.04 10.35
CA GLU A 232 21.14 -19.02 11.81
C GLU A 232 21.14 -17.59 12.34
N ASP A 233 20.94 -17.41 13.65
CA ASP A 233 21.06 -16.08 14.27
C ASP A 233 22.53 -15.65 14.23
N PRO A 234 22.89 -14.53 13.57
CA PRO A 234 24.28 -14.07 13.50
C PRO A 234 24.82 -13.60 14.86
N GLY A 235 23.93 -13.35 15.83
CA GLY A 235 24.30 -12.74 17.11
C GLY A 235 24.70 -11.27 16.95
N GLY A 236 25.32 -10.70 17.99
CA GLY A 236 25.68 -9.28 18.01
C GLY A 236 24.54 -8.36 18.45
N VAL A 237 24.71 -7.06 18.25
CA VAL A 237 23.70 -6.06 18.65
C VAL A 237 22.52 -6.12 17.69
N ARG A 238 21.34 -6.37 18.23
CA ARG A 238 20.08 -6.40 17.47
C ARG A 238 19.59 -4.99 17.17
N VAL A 239 19.45 -4.68 15.88
CA VAL A 239 18.94 -3.42 15.34
C VAL A 239 17.62 -3.68 14.64
N ALA A 240 16.54 -3.12 15.19
CA ALA A 240 15.25 -3.10 14.53
C ALA A 240 15.20 -1.99 13.49
N LEU A 241 15.09 -2.36 12.21
CA LEU A 241 14.97 -1.43 11.09
C LEU A 241 13.50 -1.25 10.74
N VAL A 242 12.98 -0.05 10.96
CA VAL A 242 11.58 0.30 10.69
C VAL A 242 11.50 1.14 9.43
N ASP A 243 11.11 0.53 8.31
CA ASP A 243 11.07 1.18 6.99
C ASP A 243 10.10 0.45 6.05
N SER A 244 10.14 0.68 4.74
CA SER A 244 9.28 0.05 3.74
C SER A 244 9.44 -1.47 3.61
N GLY A 245 10.36 -2.06 4.39
CA GLY A 245 10.68 -3.49 4.45
C GLY A 245 12.16 -3.72 4.19
N LEU A 246 12.55 -4.97 3.97
CA LEU A 246 13.91 -5.36 3.58
C LEU A 246 13.86 -6.46 2.52
N ALA A 247 14.60 -6.30 1.41
CA ALA A 247 14.90 -7.40 0.50
C ALA A 247 15.93 -8.35 1.14
N TYR A 248 15.47 -9.10 2.14
CA TYR A 248 16.30 -9.88 3.05
C TYR A 248 16.94 -11.13 2.43
N ASP A 249 16.50 -11.52 1.23
CA ASP A 249 17.06 -12.63 0.46
C ASP A 249 18.35 -12.27 -0.29
N LEU A 250 18.67 -10.97 -0.38
CA LEU A 250 19.91 -10.48 -0.96
C LEU A 250 21.13 -10.96 -0.15
N PRO A 251 22.25 -11.31 -0.82
CA PRO A 251 23.47 -11.76 -0.14
C PRO A 251 24.00 -10.79 0.92
N LEU A 252 23.76 -9.49 0.74
CA LEU A 252 24.18 -8.48 1.71
C LEU A 252 23.45 -8.59 3.07
N PHE A 253 22.23 -9.15 3.12
CA PHE A 253 21.41 -9.16 4.32
C PHE A 253 21.11 -10.55 4.86
N ARG A 254 21.12 -11.58 4.00
CA ARG A 254 20.70 -12.94 4.34
C ARG A 254 21.32 -13.47 5.64
N ASP A 255 22.62 -13.28 5.80
CA ASP A 255 23.38 -13.80 6.94
C ASP A 255 23.45 -12.80 8.10
N ARG A 256 22.63 -11.74 8.06
CA ARG A 256 22.53 -10.70 9.09
C ARG A 256 21.15 -10.68 9.76
N LEU A 257 20.25 -11.61 9.42
CA LEU A 257 18.89 -11.60 9.93
C LEU A 257 18.84 -12.18 11.34
N ALA A 258 18.37 -11.39 12.30
CA ALA A 258 18.19 -11.84 13.67
C ALA A 258 17.09 -12.91 13.75
N ARG A 259 17.37 -13.98 14.50
CA ARG A 259 16.47 -15.12 14.68
C ARG A 259 16.25 -15.46 16.15
N ASP A 260 15.18 -16.19 16.43
CA ASP A 260 14.95 -16.78 17.75
C ASP A 260 15.72 -18.11 17.92
N GLY A 261 15.52 -18.77 19.08
CA GLY A 261 16.16 -20.04 19.39
C GLY A 261 15.72 -21.22 18.52
N GLU A 262 14.65 -21.05 17.73
CA GLU A 262 14.15 -22.04 16.76
C GLU A 262 14.63 -21.73 15.32
N GLY A 263 15.40 -20.64 15.14
CA GLY A 263 15.89 -20.20 13.84
C GLY A 263 14.86 -19.41 13.04
N ILE A 264 13.74 -18.99 13.65
CA ILE A 264 12.70 -18.20 13.00
C ILE A 264 13.11 -16.73 12.99
N PRO A 265 13.07 -16.03 11.83
CA PRO A 265 13.36 -14.60 11.78
C PRO A 265 12.41 -13.77 12.63
N LEU A 266 12.98 -12.78 13.32
CA LEU A 266 12.26 -11.94 14.27
C LEU A 266 11.45 -10.80 13.62
N GLY A 267 11.64 -10.58 12.31
CA GLY A 267 10.98 -9.51 11.54
C GLY A 267 9.47 -9.73 11.38
N TYR A 268 8.75 -8.67 11.04
CA TYR A 268 7.29 -8.70 10.87
C TYR A 268 6.76 -7.54 10.03
N ASP A 269 5.76 -7.80 9.18
CA ASP A 269 5.09 -6.79 8.39
C ASP A 269 3.89 -6.22 9.15
N PHE A 270 3.98 -4.98 9.65
CA PHE A 270 2.86 -4.34 10.34
C PHE A 270 1.88 -3.63 9.39
N TRP A 271 2.22 -3.53 8.11
CA TRP A 271 1.30 -3.06 7.08
C TRP A 271 0.32 -4.18 6.72
N ASP A 272 0.83 -5.30 6.22
CA ASP A 272 0.03 -6.42 5.71
C ASP A 272 -0.34 -7.44 6.81
N LEU A 273 0.23 -7.27 8.01
CA LEU A 273 -0.01 -8.11 9.20
C LEU A 273 0.42 -9.56 9.01
N ASP A 274 1.51 -9.76 8.28
CA ASP A 274 2.06 -11.07 7.95
C ASP A 274 3.53 -11.18 8.39
N PRO A 275 4.15 -12.38 8.32
CA PRO A 275 5.52 -12.58 8.76
C PRO A 275 6.57 -12.10 7.74
N TRP A 276 6.21 -11.46 6.62
CA TRP A 276 7.11 -11.18 5.50
C TRP A 276 7.28 -9.66 5.27
N PRO A 277 8.13 -8.98 6.07
CA PRO A 277 8.43 -7.55 5.91
C PRO A 277 9.36 -7.29 4.71
N TYR A 278 9.00 -7.81 3.54
CA TYR A 278 9.75 -7.61 2.31
C TYR A 278 9.61 -6.15 1.87
N ASP A 279 10.65 -5.60 1.22
CA ASP A 279 10.67 -4.21 0.78
C ASP A 279 9.83 -3.98 -0.48
N GLY A 280 8.62 -4.51 -0.54
CA GLY A 280 7.68 -4.43 -1.66
C GLY A 280 6.67 -3.30 -1.53
N ASP A 281 7.06 -2.12 -1.01
CA ASP A 281 6.11 -1.04 -0.72
C ASP A 281 5.41 -0.53 -1.99
N THR A 282 4.14 -0.89 -2.13
CA THR A 282 3.26 -0.54 -3.25
C THR A 282 2.37 0.69 -2.97
N ALA A 283 2.74 1.58 -2.04
CA ALA A 283 1.97 2.80 -1.70
C ALA A 283 1.58 3.65 -2.92
N ARG A 284 2.42 3.67 -3.96
CA ARG A 284 2.22 4.44 -5.20
C ARG A 284 1.41 3.71 -6.26
N GLY A 285 1.06 2.45 -6.00
CA GLY A 285 0.36 1.54 -6.90
C GLY A 285 1.03 0.17 -6.94
N PRO A 286 0.28 -0.89 -7.27
CA PRO A 286 0.76 -2.27 -7.20
C PRO A 286 1.96 -2.56 -8.12
N PHE A 287 2.05 -1.85 -9.24
CA PHE A 287 3.14 -2.00 -10.22
C PHE A 287 4.29 -1.01 -9.99
N LEU A 288 4.31 -0.26 -8.88
CA LEU A 288 5.28 0.83 -8.63
C LEU A 288 5.94 0.69 -7.24
N PRO A 289 6.71 -0.38 -7.00
CA PRO A 289 7.33 -0.62 -5.70
C PRO A 289 8.36 0.47 -5.36
N ILE A 290 8.40 0.87 -4.09
CA ILE A 290 9.41 1.75 -3.51
C ILE A 290 10.36 0.88 -2.68
N ARG A 291 11.67 1.00 -2.90
CA ARG A 291 12.72 0.19 -2.23
C ARG A 291 13.55 1.00 -1.23
N HIS A 292 12.88 1.71 -0.32
CA HIS A 292 13.56 2.65 0.58
C HIS A 292 14.31 1.91 1.70
N GLY A 293 13.66 0.96 2.35
CA GLY A 293 14.21 0.21 3.48
C GLY A 293 15.45 -0.61 3.13
N THR A 294 15.48 -1.24 1.95
CA THR A 294 16.69 -1.94 1.47
C THR A 294 17.85 -0.98 1.24
N ALA A 295 17.58 0.22 0.70
CA ALA A 295 18.61 1.24 0.51
C ALA A 295 19.16 1.73 1.86
N VAL A 296 18.30 1.97 2.86
CA VAL A 296 18.73 2.35 4.21
C VAL A 296 19.50 1.21 4.89
N ALA A 297 19.02 -0.02 4.78
CA ALA A 297 19.69 -1.20 5.33
C ALA A 297 21.11 -1.35 4.78
N SER A 298 21.35 -0.99 3.51
CA SER A 298 22.69 -1.06 2.91
C SER A 298 23.69 -0.13 3.59
N VAL A 299 23.24 1.04 4.07
CA VAL A 299 24.06 1.96 4.86
C VAL A 299 24.34 1.33 6.21
N LEU A 300 23.32 0.82 6.90
CA LEU A 300 23.48 0.19 8.21
C LEU A 300 24.44 -1.02 8.16
N ALA A 301 24.31 -1.88 7.14
CA ALA A 301 25.18 -3.03 6.96
C ALA A 301 26.65 -2.66 6.70
N ARG A 302 26.92 -1.47 6.15
CA ARG A 302 28.28 -0.96 5.97
C ARG A 302 28.84 -0.36 7.26
N GLU A 303 28.06 0.42 7.99
CA GLU A 303 28.52 1.10 9.21
C GLU A 303 28.59 0.15 10.42
N ALA A 304 27.75 -0.89 10.45
CA ALA A 304 27.68 -1.88 11.53
C ALA A 304 27.59 -3.31 10.94
N PRO A 305 28.69 -3.85 10.38
CA PRO A 305 28.69 -5.12 9.65
C PRO A 305 28.32 -6.34 10.51
N ASP A 306 28.55 -6.26 11.84
CA ASP A 306 28.29 -7.32 12.83
C ASP A 306 26.94 -7.14 13.56
N ALA A 307 26.10 -6.19 13.13
CA ALA A 307 24.77 -6.01 13.69
C ALA A 307 23.78 -7.05 13.13
N ALA A 308 22.94 -7.59 14.01
CA ALA A 308 21.81 -8.43 13.61
C ALA A 308 20.59 -7.55 13.29
N LEU A 309 20.04 -7.69 12.09
CA LEU A 309 18.92 -6.92 11.59
C LEU A 309 17.59 -7.59 11.90
N ILE A 310 16.66 -6.82 12.46
CA ILE A 310 15.24 -7.19 12.60
C ILE A 310 14.44 -6.24 11.70
N PRO A 311 14.07 -6.61 10.47
CA PRO A 311 13.29 -5.73 9.62
C PRO A 311 11.83 -5.71 10.06
N PHE A 312 11.28 -4.52 10.20
CA PHE A 312 9.85 -4.28 10.40
C PHE A 312 9.35 -3.35 9.32
N ARG A 313 8.30 -3.77 8.61
CA ARG A 313 7.61 -2.86 7.71
C ARG A 313 6.64 -2.01 8.52
N TYR A 314 6.76 -0.69 8.41
CA TYR A 314 5.97 0.23 9.24
C TYR A 314 4.47 0.20 8.84
N PRO A 315 3.55 0.43 9.79
CA PRO A 315 2.12 0.21 9.61
C PRO A 315 1.43 1.36 8.90
N ARG A 316 1.68 1.59 7.62
CA ARG A 316 0.78 2.48 6.84
C ARG A 316 -0.44 1.71 6.34
N PRO A 317 -1.63 2.34 6.27
CA PRO A 317 -1.94 3.71 6.71
C PRO A 317 -2.18 3.87 8.23
N ASP A 318 -2.27 2.76 8.99
CA ASP A 318 -2.64 2.75 10.41
C ASP A 318 -1.45 2.92 11.37
N MET A 319 -0.97 4.17 11.50
CA MET A 319 0.18 4.50 12.34
C MET A 319 -0.04 4.21 13.85
N THR A 320 -1.27 3.94 14.29
CA THR A 320 -1.55 3.61 15.69
C THR A 320 -0.86 2.31 16.15
N ARG A 321 -0.49 1.44 15.21
CA ARG A 321 0.22 0.18 15.47
C ARG A 321 1.71 0.36 15.80
N MET A 322 2.28 1.56 15.66
CA MET A 322 3.68 1.82 15.99
C MET A 322 4.05 1.44 17.43
N ALA A 323 3.14 1.59 18.39
CA ALA A 323 3.37 1.15 19.76
C ALA A 323 3.55 -0.37 19.87
N ALA A 324 2.79 -1.15 19.09
CA ALA A 324 2.94 -2.60 19.05
C ALA A 324 4.25 -3.02 18.39
N LEU A 325 4.67 -2.30 17.35
CA LEU A 325 5.97 -2.51 16.70
C LEU A 325 7.13 -2.30 17.69
N VAL A 326 7.14 -1.20 18.44
CA VAL A 326 8.20 -0.93 19.43
C VAL A 326 8.25 -2.01 20.51
N ARG A 327 7.09 -2.49 21.01
CA ARG A 327 7.05 -3.60 21.96
C ARG A 327 7.63 -4.89 21.37
N ARG A 328 7.25 -5.23 20.13
CA ARG A 328 7.79 -6.41 19.45
C ARG A 328 9.29 -6.30 19.22
N ALA A 329 9.80 -5.11 18.90
CA ALA A 329 11.24 -4.87 18.82
C ALA A 329 11.94 -5.12 20.17
N ALA A 330 11.35 -4.66 21.27
CA ALA A 330 11.88 -4.89 22.61
C ALA A 330 11.87 -6.38 23.00
N GLU A 331 10.77 -7.07 22.72
CA GLU A 331 10.61 -8.53 22.95
C GLU A 331 11.59 -9.34 22.11
N ALA A 332 11.85 -8.91 20.87
CA ALA A 332 12.88 -9.46 19.98
C ALA A 332 14.31 -9.13 20.44
N GLY A 333 14.49 -8.40 21.54
CA GLY A 333 15.80 -8.08 22.11
C GLY A 333 16.54 -6.95 21.39
N ALA A 334 15.86 -6.14 20.58
CA ALA A 334 16.48 -4.98 19.94
C ALA A 334 17.03 -4.01 21.00
N ARG A 335 18.19 -3.42 20.70
CA ARG A 335 18.79 -2.33 21.50
C ARG A 335 18.78 -1.01 20.76
N ILE A 336 18.71 -1.06 19.44
CA ILE A 336 18.61 0.10 18.56
C ILE A 336 17.35 -0.05 17.72
N LEU A 337 16.58 1.03 17.62
CA LEU A 337 15.43 1.15 16.73
C LEU A 337 15.75 2.23 15.70
N ALA A 338 16.11 1.82 14.49
CA ALA A 338 16.38 2.71 13.37
C ALA A 338 15.06 3.04 12.64
N MET A 339 14.67 4.32 12.68
CA MET A 339 13.43 4.82 12.09
C MET A 339 13.75 5.95 11.10
N PRO A 340 14.25 5.64 9.90
CA PRO A 340 14.46 6.59 8.79
C PRO A 340 13.13 7.08 8.17
N LEU A 341 12.14 7.37 9.01
CA LEU A 341 10.80 7.81 8.65
C LEU A 341 10.47 9.11 9.38
N GLY A 342 9.50 9.84 8.85
CA GLY A 342 9.04 11.11 9.37
C GLY A 342 7.53 11.26 9.25
N SER A 343 6.91 11.96 10.20
CA SER A 343 5.52 12.40 10.14
C SER A 343 5.39 13.79 10.74
N ARG A 344 4.56 14.63 10.12
CA ARG A 344 4.18 15.95 10.64
C ARG A 344 3.00 15.87 11.62
N ASN A 345 2.36 14.72 11.74
CA ASN A 345 1.26 14.51 12.67
C ASN A 345 1.82 14.07 14.04
N PRO A 346 1.67 14.87 15.12
CA PRO A 346 2.17 14.51 16.44
C PRO A 346 1.57 13.21 16.99
N GLU A 347 0.32 12.88 16.63
CA GLU A 347 -0.34 11.68 17.15
C GLU A 347 0.29 10.38 16.63
N ASP A 348 0.95 10.41 15.45
CA ASP A 348 1.68 9.24 14.92
C ASP A 348 2.87 8.85 15.82
N TRP A 349 3.43 9.82 16.56
CA TRP A 349 4.61 9.65 17.42
C TRP A 349 4.27 9.31 18.86
N ARG A 350 3.08 9.67 19.32
CA ARG A 350 2.65 9.49 20.72
C ARG A 350 2.68 8.02 21.14
N GLY A 351 2.32 7.11 20.25
CA GLY A 351 2.41 5.67 20.48
C GLY A 351 3.86 5.18 20.65
N VAL A 352 4.79 5.71 19.85
CA VAL A 352 6.22 5.39 19.89
C VAL A 352 6.83 5.87 21.21
N GLU A 353 6.60 7.12 21.59
CA GLU A 353 7.13 7.71 22.82
C GLU A 353 6.70 6.92 24.06
N ASN A 354 5.41 6.61 24.16
CA ASN A 354 4.85 5.85 25.28
C ASN A 354 5.41 4.43 25.39
N ALA A 355 5.70 3.79 24.24
CA ALA A 355 6.29 2.47 24.21
C ALA A 355 7.78 2.52 24.59
N LEU A 356 8.55 3.45 24.02
CA LEU A 356 9.97 3.62 24.31
C LEU A 356 10.24 3.96 25.78
N ALA A 357 9.36 4.72 26.45
CA ALA A 357 9.48 5.04 27.87
C ALA A 357 9.54 3.80 28.80
N ARG A 358 9.16 2.62 28.29
CA ARG A 358 9.09 1.36 29.05
C ARG A 358 10.21 0.38 28.69
N HIS A 359 11.07 0.72 27.73
CA HIS A 359 12.07 -0.19 27.19
C HIS A 359 13.44 0.47 27.08
N TYR A 360 14.50 -0.30 27.32
CA TYR A 360 15.88 0.19 27.17
C TYR A 360 16.33 0.06 25.69
N ILE A 361 15.84 0.98 24.86
CA ILE A 361 16.08 1.04 23.42
C ILE A 361 16.53 2.45 23.05
N LEU A 362 17.60 2.56 22.26
CA LEU A 362 17.98 3.81 21.59
C LEU A 362 17.23 3.92 20.27
N ALA A 363 16.32 4.89 20.18
CA ALA A 363 15.65 5.23 18.91
C ALA A 363 16.45 6.28 18.13
N VAL A 364 16.72 5.99 16.85
CA VAL A 364 17.38 6.90 15.91
C VAL A 364 16.39 7.27 14.83
N VAL A 365 16.01 8.55 14.74
CA VAL A 365 14.91 9.03 13.89
C VAL A 365 15.41 10.09 12.93
N SER A 366 14.90 10.07 11.69
CA SER A 366 15.19 11.13 10.72
C SER A 366 14.57 12.47 11.13
N ALA A 367 15.28 13.58 10.93
CA ALA A 367 14.80 14.93 11.29
C ALA A 367 13.74 15.50 10.31
N GLY A 368 13.54 14.85 9.16
CA GLY A 368 12.73 15.35 8.04
C GLY A 368 13.55 16.17 7.04
N ASN A 369 13.03 16.27 5.80
CA ASN A 369 13.58 17.06 4.70
C ASN A 369 12.56 18.08 4.20
#